data_AF-A0AAP0FV69-F1
#
_entry.id   AF-A0AAP0FV69-F1
#
_cell.length_a   1.000
_cell.length_b   1.000
_cell.length_c   1.000
_cell.angle_alpha   90.00
_cell.angle_beta   90.00
_cell.angle_gamma   90.00
#
_symmetry.space_group_name_H-M   'P 1'
#
loop_
_entity.id
_entity.type
_entity.pdbx_description
1 polymer ?
#
loop_
_entity_poly.entity_id
_entity_poly.type
_entity_poly.pdbx_seq_one_letter_code
_entity_poly.pdbx_strand_id
1 'polypeptide(L)'
;MIKEIHSRKFEHRVAIMLNEYNQPIGPDKAIVNQFSSFLGTLARIPSLCRIDCTDWRLLKTKEKMWSYAQVNCLPFLSVLISVVKFNFPKNFFLVEKRIISDEGKKWVLTTINDSWQRYKTIIKQKFYKPYDNEKERLLNRPKDIPEEQFKRFIEMVGSKQYKLEEISEVVKSKKICTQPARQVLHAKRLMQIKNLP
;
A
#
# COMPACT_ATOMS: atom_id res chain seq x y z
N MET A 1 -2.63 -7.93 -22.75
CA MET A 1 -2.45 -6.58 -22.16
C MET A 1 -1.57 -6.52 -20.92
N ILE A 2 -1.84 -7.16 -19.76
CA ILE A 2 -0.99 -6.99 -18.55
C ILE A 2 0.41 -7.65 -18.66
N LYS A 3 0.54 -8.76 -19.40
CA LYS A 3 1.82 -9.50 -19.54
C LYS A 3 2.92 -8.73 -20.29
N GLU A 4 2.57 -7.75 -21.12
CA GLU A 4 3.54 -7.03 -21.96
C GLU A 4 4.32 -5.96 -21.21
N ILE A 5 3.76 -5.42 -20.11
CA ILE A 5 4.37 -4.33 -19.35
C ILE A 5 5.56 -4.81 -18.50
N HIS A 6 5.51 -6.05 -18.01
CA HIS A 6 6.56 -6.67 -17.20
C HIS A 6 7.72 -7.23 -18.03
N SER A 7 7.57 -7.29 -19.36
CA SER A 7 8.49 -7.97 -20.28
C SER A 7 9.06 -7.05 -21.37
N ARG A 8 9.04 -5.73 -21.17
CA ARG A 8 9.55 -4.78 -22.17
C ARG A 8 11.06 -4.94 -22.38
N LYS A 9 11.45 -5.03 -23.65
CA LYS A 9 12.87 -5.02 -24.06
C LYS A 9 13.54 -3.69 -23.70
N PHE A 10 14.85 -3.73 -23.44
CA PHE A 10 15.69 -2.59 -23.06
C PHE A 10 15.60 -1.39 -24.02
N GLU A 11 15.45 -1.67 -25.31
CA GLU A 11 15.38 -0.70 -26.39
C GLU A 11 14.09 0.17 -26.34
N HIS A 12 13.01 -0.36 -25.79
CA HIS A 12 11.72 0.34 -25.66
C HIS A 12 11.55 1.05 -24.31
N ARG A 13 12.60 1.13 -23.49
CA ARG A 13 12.57 1.85 -22.22
C ARG A 13 12.69 3.35 -22.47
N VAL A 14 11.65 4.08 -22.09
CA VAL A 14 11.64 5.54 -22.12
C VAL A 14 11.95 6.05 -20.72
N ALA A 15 12.92 6.97 -20.61
CA ALA A 15 13.24 7.64 -19.37
C ALA A 15 12.11 8.60 -18.99
N ILE A 16 11.72 8.60 -17.72
CA ILE A 16 10.67 9.45 -17.19
C ILE A 16 11.30 10.73 -16.65
N MET A 17 10.85 11.87 -17.18
CA MET A 17 11.23 13.18 -16.70
C MET A 17 10.48 13.52 -15.42
N LEU A 18 11.20 14.05 -14.43
CA LEU A 18 10.64 14.50 -13.16
C LEU A 18 10.59 16.03 -13.10
N ASN A 19 9.59 16.57 -12.39
CA ASN A 19 9.55 17.98 -12.00
C ASN A 19 10.37 18.23 -10.71
N GLU A 20 10.41 19.48 -10.24
CA GLU A 20 11.08 19.88 -8.99
C GLU A 20 10.55 19.18 -7.73
N TYR A 21 9.32 18.66 -7.79
CA TYR A 21 8.70 17.86 -6.73
C TYR A 21 8.95 16.35 -6.89
N ASN A 22 9.83 15.95 -7.79
CA ASN A 22 10.16 14.56 -8.13
C ASN A 22 8.98 13.74 -8.65
N GLN A 23 7.99 14.41 -9.27
CA GLN A 23 6.82 13.78 -9.88
C GLN A 23 7.03 13.62 -11.38
N PRO A 24 6.55 12.52 -11.99
CA PRO A 24 6.71 12.29 -13.41
C PRO A 24 5.84 13.24 -14.24
N ILE A 25 6.48 14.02 -15.11
CA ILE A 25 5.82 15.00 -15.98
C ILE A 25 5.86 14.62 -17.47
N GLY A 26 6.82 13.79 -17.88
CA GLY A 26 7.03 13.50 -19.29
C GLY A 26 7.98 12.33 -19.54
N PRO A 27 8.31 12.04 -20.81
CA PRO A 27 8.17 12.92 -21.98
C PRO A 27 6.77 12.99 -22.61
N ASP A 28 5.88 12.03 -22.32
CA ASP A 28 4.49 12.02 -22.80
C ASP A 28 3.54 11.57 -21.67
N LYS A 29 2.36 12.16 -21.60
CA LYS A 29 1.30 11.82 -20.65
C LYS A 29 0.87 10.35 -20.78
N ALA A 30 0.85 9.78 -22.00
CA ALA A 30 0.54 8.37 -22.18
C ALA A 30 1.58 7.46 -21.51
N ILE A 31 2.86 7.84 -21.59
CA ILE A 31 3.97 7.12 -20.94
C ILE A 31 3.86 7.21 -19.42
N VAL A 32 3.58 8.40 -18.88
CA VAL A 32 3.38 8.61 -17.43
C VAL A 32 2.18 7.81 -16.92
N ASN A 33 1.08 7.77 -17.67
CA ASN A 33 -0.10 6.97 -17.34
C ASN A 33 0.19 5.48 -17.38
N GLN A 34 0.95 5.02 -18.37
CA GLN A 34 1.37 3.64 -18.48
C GLN A 34 2.27 3.24 -17.31
N PHE A 35 3.20 4.10 -16.91
CA PHE A 35 4.04 3.88 -15.75
C PHE A 35 3.21 3.81 -14.47
N SER A 36 2.27 4.73 -14.28
CA SER A 36 1.35 4.71 -13.13
C SER A 36 0.50 3.44 -13.09
N SER A 37 0.01 2.99 -14.25
CA SER A 37 -0.75 1.74 -14.38
C SER A 37 0.11 0.53 -14.02
N PHE A 38 1.37 0.52 -14.46
CA PHE A 38 2.37 -0.47 -14.08
C PHE A 38 2.63 -0.50 -12.57
N LEU A 39 2.82 0.64 -11.92
CA LEU A 39 2.96 0.68 -10.45
C LEU A 39 1.72 0.11 -9.75
N GLY A 40 0.54 0.35 -10.32
CA GLY A 40 -0.71 -0.26 -9.89
C GLY A 40 -0.73 -1.79 -10.03
N THR A 41 -0.02 -2.39 -10.98
CA THR A 41 0.10 -3.86 -11.06
C THR A 41 1.00 -4.39 -9.95
N LEU A 42 2.12 -3.73 -9.66
CA LEU A 42 3.01 -4.09 -8.54
C LEU A 42 2.28 -4.10 -7.19
N ALA A 43 1.36 -3.15 -7.01
CA ALA A 43 0.52 -3.05 -5.82
C ALA A 43 -0.38 -4.28 -5.57
N ARG A 44 -0.63 -5.08 -6.61
CA ARG A 44 -1.48 -6.28 -6.55
C ARG A 44 -0.68 -7.58 -6.47
N ILE A 45 0.64 -7.52 -6.63
CA ILE A 45 1.50 -8.71 -6.58
C ILE A 45 1.66 -9.16 -5.12
N PRO A 46 1.19 -10.37 -4.73
CA PRO A 46 1.21 -10.85 -3.35
C PRO A 46 2.59 -10.91 -2.68
N SER A 47 3.63 -11.20 -3.47
CA SER A 47 5.02 -11.31 -3.01
C SER A 47 5.68 -9.95 -2.76
N LEU A 48 5.16 -8.88 -3.40
CA LEU A 48 5.58 -7.51 -3.18
C LEU A 48 4.70 -6.85 -2.14
N CYS A 49 3.40 -6.75 -2.42
CA CYS A 49 2.43 -6.00 -1.61
C CYS A 49 1.52 -6.97 -0.87
N ARG A 50 1.98 -7.40 0.31
CA ARG A 50 1.24 -8.37 1.10
C ARG A 50 -0.10 -7.81 1.58
N ILE A 51 -1.21 -8.50 1.30
CA ILE A 51 -2.55 -8.00 1.67
C ILE A 51 -2.82 -8.09 3.18
N ASP A 52 -2.22 -9.06 3.85
CA ASP A 52 -2.28 -9.33 5.29
C ASP A 52 -1.40 -8.39 6.14
N CYS A 53 -0.56 -7.57 5.52
CA CYS A 53 0.23 -6.58 6.25
C CYS A 53 -0.66 -5.38 6.63
N THR A 54 -0.74 -4.97 7.89
CA THR A 54 -1.63 -3.86 8.32
C THR A 54 -1.14 -2.48 7.90
N ASP A 55 0.18 -2.27 7.91
CA ASP A 55 0.83 -0.96 7.79
C ASP A 55 1.91 -1.00 6.72
N TRP A 56 1.86 -0.03 5.80
CA TRP A 56 2.88 0.16 4.76
C TRP A 56 4.29 0.26 5.33
N ARG A 57 4.44 0.90 6.49
CA ARG A 57 5.75 1.13 7.14
C ARG A 57 6.44 -0.19 7.48
N LEU A 58 5.67 -1.21 7.87
CA LEU A 58 6.18 -2.54 8.25
C LEU A 58 6.55 -3.43 7.06
N LEU A 59 6.18 -3.03 5.84
CA LEU A 59 6.41 -3.82 4.65
C LEU A 59 7.90 -3.80 4.26
N LYS A 60 8.61 -4.93 4.40
CA LYS A 60 10.06 -5.03 4.15
C LYS A 60 10.44 -5.07 2.66
N THR A 61 9.46 -5.26 1.78
CA THR A 61 9.66 -5.48 0.33
C THR A 61 9.71 -4.17 -0.48
N LYS A 62 9.69 -2.99 0.15
CA LYS A 62 9.72 -1.68 -0.54
C LYS A 62 10.93 -1.54 -1.47
N GLU A 63 12.10 -1.95 -1.02
CA GLU A 63 13.31 -1.93 -1.86
C GLU A 63 13.16 -2.85 -3.07
N LYS A 64 12.55 -4.03 -2.91
CA LYS A 64 12.27 -4.93 -4.03
C LYS A 64 11.29 -4.30 -5.02
N MET A 65 10.28 -3.58 -4.55
CA MET A 65 9.35 -2.84 -5.43
C MET A 65 10.06 -1.72 -6.19
N TRP A 66 10.92 -0.98 -5.50
CA TRP A 66 11.73 0.07 -6.10
C TRP A 66 12.66 -0.49 -7.17
N SER A 67 13.41 -1.54 -6.85
CA SER A 67 14.24 -2.25 -7.82
C SER A 67 13.39 -2.75 -8.98
N TYR A 68 12.22 -3.33 -8.75
CA TYR A 68 11.35 -3.79 -9.84
C TYR A 68 10.89 -2.61 -10.74
N ALA A 69 10.55 -1.47 -10.14
CA ALA A 69 10.14 -0.28 -10.86
C ALA A 69 11.28 0.35 -11.66
N GLN A 70 12.50 0.31 -11.14
CA GLN A 70 13.72 0.74 -11.84
C GLN A 70 14.15 -0.23 -12.95
N VAL A 71 13.98 -1.54 -12.71
CA VAL A 71 14.62 -2.65 -13.44
C VAL A 71 13.63 -3.38 -14.36
N ASN A 72 12.65 -2.69 -14.93
CA ASN A 72 11.75 -3.30 -15.93
C ASN A 72 12.47 -3.53 -17.28
N CYS A 73 13.40 -4.50 -17.25
CA CYS A 73 14.24 -5.23 -18.22
C CYS A 73 15.42 -5.83 -17.42
N LEU A 74 15.26 -7.08 -16.98
CA LEU A 74 16.37 -8.02 -17.02
C LEU A 74 15.80 -9.35 -17.47
N PRO A 75 16.35 -9.91 -18.54
CA PRO A 75 16.49 -11.34 -18.61
C PRO A 75 17.91 -11.79 -18.20
N PHE A 76 18.93 -10.92 -18.10
CA PHE A 76 20.32 -11.40 -18.24
C PHE A 76 21.42 -10.77 -17.34
N LEU A 77 21.12 -10.23 -16.15
CA LEU A 77 22.22 -9.79 -15.24
C LEU A 77 23.06 -10.96 -14.71
N SER A 78 22.53 -12.20 -14.65
CA SER A 78 23.29 -13.36 -14.20
C SER A 78 24.37 -13.81 -15.19
N VAL A 79 24.19 -13.54 -16.48
CA VAL A 79 25.15 -13.92 -17.52
C VAL A 79 26.24 -12.86 -17.69
N LEU A 80 25.90 -11.57 -17.57
CA LEU A 80 26.90 -10.49 -17.68
C LEU A 80 27.91 -10.50 -16.52
N ILE A 81 27.49 -10.90 -15.32
CA ILE A 81 28.38 -10.97 -14.14
C ILE A 81 29.38 -12.15 -14.24
N SER A 82 29.02 -13.23 -14.95
CA SER A 82 29.88 -14.42 -15.07
C SER A 82 30.86 -14.32 -16.25
N VAL A 83 30.47 -13.65 -17.35
CA VAL A 83 31.29 -13.54 -18.56
C VAL A 83 32.30 -12.39 -18.48
N VAL A 84 32.05 -11.35 -17.68
CA VAL A 84 32.84 -10.09 -17.71
C VAL A 84 33.67 -9.89 -16.43
N LYS A 85 34.25 -10.96 -15.88
CA LYS A 85 35.21 -10.86 -14.76
C LYS A 85 36.66 -10.60 -15.19
N PHE A 86 36.98 -10.73 -16.48
CA PHE A 86 38.31 -10.47 -17.00
C PHE A 86 38.26 -9.36 -18.05
N ASN A 87 38.95 -8.26 -17.76
CA ASN A 87 39.27 -7.15 -18.66
C ASN A 87 38.15 -6.16 -19.00
N PHE A 88 37.71 -5.37 -18.01
CA PHE A 88 37.21 -4.03 -18.32
C PHE A 88 37.95 -2.95 -17.51
N PRO A 89 38.42 -1.87 -18.19
CA PRO A 89 39.12 -0.76 -17.54
C PRO A 89 38.19 -0.03 -16.57
N LYS A 90 38.75 0.46 -15.47
CA LYS A 90 38.05 1.03 -14.30
C LYS A 90 37.18 2.28 -14.56
N ASN A 91 37.07 2.74 -15.81
CA ASN A 91 36.31 3.92 -16.21
C ASN A 91 35.20 3.63 -17.25
N PHE A 92 34.80 2.37 -17.44
CA PHE A 92 33.66 2.04 -18.29
C PHE A 92 32.35 2.26 -17.52
N PHE A 93 31.88 3.51 -17.51
CA PHE A 93 30.54 3.88 -17.10
C PHE A 93 29.53 3.10 -17.96
N LEU A 94 29.02 1.98 -17.45
CA LEU A 94 27.70 1.50 -17.85
C LEU A 94 26.73 2.61 -17.45
N VAL A 95 26.36 3.47 -18.40
CA VAL A 95 25.32 4.48 -18.20
C VAL A 95 24.08 3.74 -17.72
N GLU A 96 23.79 3.86 -16.43
CA GLU A 96 22.67 3.25 -15.76
C GLU A 96 21.38 3.75 -16.42
N LYS A 97 20.85 3.03 -17.40
CA LYS A 97 19.58 3.38 -18.06
C LYS A 97 18.40 3.02 -17.13
N ARG A 98 18.32 3.71 -15.98
CA ARG A 98 17.19 3.66 -15.05
C ARG A 98 15.99 4.35 -15.72
N ILE A 99 14.80 3.76 -15.60
CA ILE A 99 13.56 4.36 -16.14
C ILE A 99 13.26 5.68 -15.41
N ILE A 100 13.62 5.76 -14.13
CA ILE A 100 13.38 6.90 -13.25
C ILE A 100 14.61 7.11 -12.35
N SER A 101 14.96 8.36 -12.08
CA SER A 101 16.07 8.72 -11.20
C SER A 101 15.75 8.42 -9.73
N ASP A 102 16.76 8.41 -8.86
CA ASP A 102 16.59 8.06 -7.45
C ASP A 102 15.72 9.05 -6.67
N GLU A 103 15.67 10.29 -7.12
CA GLU A 103 14.81 11.34 -6.58
C GLU A 103 13.32 10.96 -6.71
N GLY A 104 12.96 10.21 -7.75
CA GLY A 104 11.60 9.71 -7.98
C GLY A 104 11.17 8.54 -7.09
N LYS A 105 12.09 7.96 -6.29
CA LYS A 105 11.81 6.79 -5.44
C LYS A 105 10.65 7.01 -4.49
N LYS A 106 10.62 8.19 -3.85
CA LYS A 106 9.56 8.55 -2.91
C LYS A 106 8.20 8.56 -3.60
N TRP A 107 8.10 9.19 -4.78
CA TRP A 107 6.86 9.25 -5.54
C TRP A 107 6.37 7.86 -5.96
N VAL A 108 7.29 7.01 -6.44
CA VAL A 108 6.98 5.63 -6.84
C VAL A 108 6.40 4.83 -5.67
N LEU A 109 7.07 4.84 -4.52
CA LEU A 109 6.62 4.08 -3.36
C LEU A 109 5.30 4.61 -2.81
N THR A 110 5.06 5.92 -2.84
CA THR A 110 3.76 6.52 -2.48
C THR A 110 2.67 6.04 -3.44
N THR A 111 2.93 6.05 -4.75
CA THR A 111 1.94 5.63 -5.76
C THR A 111 1.58 4.14 -5.63
N ILE A 112 2.56 3.28 -5.34
CA ILE A 112 2.32 1.87 -5.06
C ILE A 112 1.50 1.72 -3.77
N ASN A 113 1.83 2.45 -2.70
CA ASN A 113 1.07 2.41 -1.44
C ASN A 113 -0.40 2.79 -1.66
N ASP A 114 -0.67 3.91 -2.35
CA ASP A 114 -2.04 4.36 -2.62
C ASP A 114 -2.82 3.30 -3.41
N SER A 115 -2.17 2.71 -4.42
CA SER A 115 -2.74 1.61 -5.20
C SER A 115 -3.00 0.36 -4.34
N TRP A 116 -2.12 0.06 -3.39
CA TRP A 116 -2.27 -1.07 -2.46
C TRP A 116 -3.41 -0.86 -1.46
N GLN A 117 -3.58 0.36 -0.93
CA GLN A 117 -4.72 0.71 -0.06
C GLN A 117 -6.06 0.61 -0.80
N ARG A 118 -6.10 1.11 -2.05
CA ARG A 118 -7.27 0.95 -2.92
C ARG A 118 -7.57 -0.52 -3.18
N TYR A 119 -6.56 -1.31 -3.51
CA TYR A 119 -6.70 -2.74 -3.73
C TYR A 119 -7.29 -3.46 -2.51
N LYS A 120 -6.75 -3.21 -1.31
CA LYS A 120 -7.31 -3.74 -0.06
C LYS A 120 -8.77 -3.36 0.16
N THR A 121 -9.13 -2.13 -0.14
CA THR A 121 -10.52 -1.65 -0.01
C THR A 121 -11.44 -2.43 -0.95
N ILE A 122 -11.02 -2.62 -2.21
CA ILE A 122 -11.75 -3.44 -3.18
C ILE A 122 -11.88 -4.88 -2.68
N ILE A 123 -10.81 -5.48 -2.15
CA ILE A 123 -10.87 -6.84 -1.63
C ILE A 123 -11.84 -6.97 -0.46
N LYS A 124 -11.83 -6.02 0.48
CA LYS A 124 -12.81 -6.00 1.58
C LYS A 124 -14.25 -5.91 1.07
N GLN A 125 -14.50 -5.03 0.10
CA GLN A 125 -15.85 -4.82 -0.41
C GLN A 125 -16.38 -6.03 -1.18
N LYS A 126 -15.52 -6.70 -1.97
CA LYS A 126 -15.95 -7.79 -2.85
C LYS A 126 -15.88 -9.18 -2.21
N PHE A 127 -14.92 -9.42 -1.31
CA PHE A 127 -14.61 -10.77 -0.83
C PHE A 127 -14.71 -10.93 0.69
N TYR A 128 -14.94 -9.84 1.44
CA TYR A 128 -15.16 -9.92 2.89
C TYR A 128 -16.58 -9.54 3.27
N LYS A 129 -17.03 -8.33 2.92
CA LYS A 129 -18.35 -7.80 3.30
C LYS A 129 -19.56 -8.60 2.81
N PRO A 130 -19.56 -9.19 1.60
CA PRO A 130 -20.76 -9.89 1.10
C PRO A 130 -21.06 -11.22 1.78
N TYR A 131 -20.16 -11.71 2.64
CA TYR A 131 -20.24 -13.04 3.25
C TYR A 131 -20.17 -12.91 4.77
N ASP A 132 -21.04 -13.61 5.47
CA ASP A 132 -21.14 -13.53 6.93
C ASP A 132 -20.06 -14.38 7.62
N ASN A 133 -19.78 -15.57 7.07
CA ASN A 133 -18.87 -16.54 7.66
C ASN A 133 -17.52 -16.64 6.95
N GLU A 134 -16.50 -17.04 7.70
CA GLU A 134 -15.13 -17.17 7.19
C GLU A 134 -14.99 -18.27 6.12
N LYS A 135 -15.73 -19.37 6.25
CA LYS A 135 -15.69 -20.49 5.29
C LYS A 135 -16.11 -20.04 3.89
N GLU A 136 -17.20 -19.27 3.78
CA GLU A 136 -17.66 -18.69 2.52
C GLU A 136 -16.68 -17.67 1.97
N ARG A 137 -16.09 -16.81 2.83
CA ARG A 137 -15.05 -15.87 2.40
C ARG A 137 -13.88 -16.63 1.77
N LEU A 138 -13.39 -17.68 2.43
CA LEU A 138 -12.28 -18.51 1.94
C LEU A 138 -12.62 -19.25 0.64
N LEU A 139 -13.86 -19.77 0.51
CA LEU A 139 -14.32 -20.42 -0.72
C LEU A 139 -14.34 -19.43 -1.91
N ASN A 140 -14.68 -18.17 -1.65
CA ASN A 140 -14.73 -17.10 -2.65
C ASN A 140 -13.41 -16.31 -2.78
N ARG A 141 -12.28 -16.88 -2.33
CA ARG A 141 -10.96 -16.25 -2.41
C ARG A 141 -10.60 -15.82 -3.84
N PRO A 142 -10.01 -14.61 -4.03
CA PRO A 142 -9.41 -14.23 -5.31
C PRO A 142 -8.27 -15.18 -5.72
N LYS A 143 -8.30 -15.68 -6.96
CA LYS A 143 -7.34 -16.67 -7.48
C LYS A 143 -5.88 -16.20 -7.39
N ASP A 144 -5.69 -14.90 -7.54
CA ASP A 144 -4.44 -14.16 -7.55
C ASP A 144 -3.84 -13.91 -6.16
N ILE A 145 -4.56 -14.17 -5.07
CA ILE A 145 -4.06 -14.03 -3.68
C ILE A 145 -3.83 -15.42 -3.08
N PRO A 146 -2.61 -15.79 -2.63
CA PRO A 146 -2.36 -17.07 -1.97
C PRO A 146 -3.32 -17.32 -0.79
N GLU A 147 -3.77 -18.56 -0.62
CA GLU A 147 -4.75 -18.93 0.42
C GLU A 147 -4.29 -18.55 1.82
N GLU A 148 -3.05 -18.89 2.17
CA GLU A 148 -2.44 -18.55 3.45
C GLU A 148 -2.41 -17.05 3.73
N GLN A 149 -2.26 -16.24 2.68
CA GLN A 149 -2.29 -14.80 2.81
C GLN A 149 -3.71 -14.27 3.02
N PHE A 150 -4.68 -14.86 2.32
CA PHE A 150 -6.07 -14.46 2.41
C PHE A 150 -6.69 -14.85 3.76
N LYS A 151 -6.37 -16.03 4.30
CA LYS A 151 -6.71 -16.45 5.67
C LYS A 151 -6.26 -15.42 6.71
N ARG A 152 -4.96 -15.09 6.73
CA ARG A 152 -4.41 -14.06 7.65
C ARG A 152 -5.07 -12.70 7.48
N PHE A 153 -5.45 -12.35 6.25
CA PHE A 153 -6.18 -11.11 6.00
C PHE A 153 -7.58 -11.12 6.65
N ILE A 154 -8.34 -12.22 6.54
CA ILE A 154 -9.65 -12.35 7.19
C ILE A 154 -9.53 -12.23 8.70
N GLU A 155 -8.59 -12.97 9.31
CA GLU A 155 -8.30 -12.91 10.75
C GLU A 155 -7.99 -11.48 11.21
N MET A 156 -7.08 -10.81 10.50
CA MET A 156 -6.69 -9.42 10.78
C MET A 156 -7.87 -8.46 10.67
N VAL A 157 -8.73 -8.60 9.65
CA VAL A 157 -9.88 -7.71 9.46
C VAL A 157 -10.96 -7.97 10.52
N GLY A 158 -11.23 -9.23 10.85
CA GLY A 158 -12.14 -9.60 11.94
C GLY A 158 -11.70 -9.05 13.29
N SER A 159 -10.40 -9.18 13.62
CA SER A 159 -9.84 -8.61 14.86
C SER A 159 -10.01 -7.09 14.96
N LYS A 160 -9.85 -6.37 13.83
CA LYS A 160 -10.08 -4.92 13.80
C LYS A 160 -11.55 -4.56 13.98
N GLN A 161 -12.46 -5.37 13.42
CA GLN A 161 -13.89 -5.17 13.57
C GLN A 161 -14.32 -5.34 15.03
N TYR A 162 -13.86 -6.40 15.69
CA TYR A 162 -14.09 -6.65 17.13
C TYR A 162 -13.61 -5.48 18.00
N LYS A 163 -12.40 -4.97 17.77
CA LYS A 163 -11.86 -3.82 18.53
C LYS A 163 -12.70 -2.55 18.34
N LEU A 164 -13.26 -2.33 17.16
CA LEU A 164 -14.13 -1.18 16.91
C LEU A 164 -15.48 -1.32 17.61
N GLU A 165 -16.03 -2.53 17.64
CA GLU A 165 -17.26 -2.86 18.37
C GLU A 165 -17.08 -2.67 19.89
N GLU A 166 -15.99 -3.20 20.46
CA GLU A 166 -15.61 -3.03 21.87
C GLU A 166 -15.44 -1.55 22.24
N ILE A 167 -14.73 -0.76 21.42
CA ILE A 167 -14.60 0.69 21.63
C ILE A 167 -15.97 1.38 21.56
N SER A 168 -16.84 0.97 20.62
CA SER A 168 -18.18 1.55 20.48
C SER A 168 -19.06 1.27 21.70
N GLU A 169 -18.96 0.07 22.28
CA GLU A 169 -19.67 -0.34 23.49
C GLU A 169 -19.15 0.43 24.71
N VAL A 170 -17.83 0.56 24.84
CA VAL A 170 -17.19 1.38 25.90
C VAL A 170 -17.60 2.86 25.79
N VAL A 171 -17.70 3.41 24.57
CA VAL A 171 -18.16 4.80 24.37
C VAL A 171 -19.65 4.94 24.72
N LYS A 172 -20.49 3.96 24.37
CA LYS A 172 -21.92 3.95 24.72
C LYS A 172 -22.14 3.86 26.23
N SER A 173 -21.42 2.98 26.93
CA SER A 173 -21.52 2.83 28.39
C SER A 173 -21.04 4.07 29.15
N LYS A 174 -19.98 4.74 28.66
CA LYS A 174 -19.50 6.02 29.23
C LYS A 174 -20.44 7.20 28.96
N LYS A 175 -21.23 7.19 27.89
CA LYS A 175 -22.28 8.19 27.63
C LYS A 175 -23.49 8.04 28.56
N ILE A 176 -23.75 6.85 29.09
CA ILE A 176 -24.81 6.63 30.10
C ILE A 176 -24.37 7.15 31.49
N CYS A 177 -23.06 7.22 31.76
CA CYS A 177 -22.51 7.64 33.06
C CYS A 177 -21.98 9.09 33.11
N THR A 178 -22.24 9.90 32.09
CA THR A 178 -21.95 11.35 32.14
C THR A 178 -23.27 12.11 32.10
N GLN A 179 -23.82 12.42 33.28
CA GLN A 179 -24.83 13.49 33.36
C GLN A 179 -24.24 14.71 32.65
N PRO A 180 -24.97 15.35 31.70
CA PRO A 180 -24.44 16.50 30.98
C PRO A 180 -24.01 17.54 32.00
N ALA A 181 -22.79 18.07 31.87
CA ALA A 181 -22.14 18.97 32.83
C ALA A 181 -23.02 20.14 33.31
N ARG A 182 -24.03 20.51 32.51
CA ARG A 182 -25.08 21.48 32.83
C ARG A 182 -25.92 21.11 34.06
N GLN A 183 -26.26 19.83 34.24
CA GLN A 183 -27.04 19.34 35.39
C GLN A 183 -26.21 19.38 36.68
N VAL A 184 -24.92 19.01 36.60
CA VAL A 184 -23.98 19.06 37.74
C VAL A 184 -23.70 20.51 38.16
N LEU A 185 -23.55 21.43 37.20
CA LEU A 185 -23.34 22.85 37.47
C LEU A 185 -24.60 23.50 38.08
N HIS A 186 -25.79 23.11 37.63
CA HIS A 186 -27.05 23.59 38.18
C HIS A 186 -27.25 23.10 39.62
N ALA A 187 -26.98 21.82 39.91
CA ALA A 187 -27.04 21.26 41.26
C ALA A 187 -26.05 21.96 42.21
N LYS A 188 -24.81 22.25 41.76
CA LYS A 188 -23.84 23.02 42.55
C LYS A 188 -24.31 24.45 42.85
N ARG A 189 -24.92 25.14 41.88
CA ARG A 189 -25.52 26.47 42.09
C ARG A 189 -26.67 26.45 43.09
N LEU A 190 -27.55 25.45 43.01
CA LEU A 190 -28.69 25.30 43.94
C LEU A 190 -28.24 25.03 45.38
N MET A 191 -27.14 24.30 45.57
CA MET A 191 -26.56 24.05 46.90
C MET A 191 -25.88 25.28 47.50
N GLN A 192 -25.37 26.19 46.66
CA GLN A 192 -24.80 27.47 47.13
C GLN A 192 -25.88 28.49 47.50
N ILE A 193 -27.03 28.49 46.83
CA ILE A 193 -28.14 29.42 47.10
C ILE A 193 -28.85 29.08 48.41
N LYS A 194 -28.94 27.81 48.80
CA LYS A 194 -29.60 27.37 50.04
C LYS A 194 -28.79 27.64 51.32
N ASN A 195 -27.56 28.12 51.22
CA ASN A 195 -26.63 28.34 52.33
C ASN A 195 -26.33 29.83 52.58
N LEU A 196 -27.14 30.76 52.07
CA LEU A 196 -27.06 32.17 52.47
C LEU A 196 -28.04 32.42 53.63
N PRO A 197 -27.59 33.10 54.71
CA PRO A 197 -28.44 33.48 55.84
C PRO A 197 -29.54 34.47 55.46
#